data_AF-A0AAW5JTP5-F1
#
_entry.id   AF-A0AAW5JTP5-F1
#
_cell.length_a   1.000
_cell.length_b   1.000
_cell.length_c   1.000
_cell.angle_alpha   90.00
_cell.angle_beta   90.00
_cell.angle_gamma   90.00
#
_symmetry.space_group_name_H-M   'P 1'
#
loop_
_entity.id
_entity.type
_entity.pdbx_description
1 polymer ?
#
loop_
_entity_poly.entity_id
_entity_poly.type
_entity_poly.pdbx_seq_one_letter_code
_entity_poly.pdbx_strand_id
1 'polypeptide(L)'
;MPDTQEAIVSQAQFDRVQELRKNKRRPAKAERQGLFSGLLFCADCGGKLHFATSKSFEGKQDHYVCNNYKSNRGTCTAHYIREDVLREIVLERIRAVNEYIRSDVDGFQEEWLQCRRTDQERSIRDDKKKLEQAKKRLADLDVIIARLYEDYVLGNLNQDRYRKMSADYEAEQERLKLEIEVIEEWVEQREEMNDGLDAFIALTQKYVDVEELTQTIVNEYIKKIIVYAPDKSSGKRKQKVKIFFNFVDDVDIPVISEPIITQTTYEHRKTA
;
A
#
# COMPACT_ATOMS: atom_id res chain seq x y z
N MET A 1 -26.28 -11.28 -0.87
CA MET A 1 -25.14 -11.89 -0.16
C MET A 1 -23.92 -11.74 -1.03
N PRO A 2 -22.73 -11.47 -0.48
CA PRO A 2 -21.48 -11.63 -1.20
C PRO A 2 -21.30 -13.11 -1.63
N ASP A 3 -20.50 -13.38 -2.67
CA ASP A 3 -20.06 -14.72 -3.08
C ASP A 3 -21.11 -15.74 -3.56
N THR A 4 -22.23 -15.27 -4.11
CA THR A 4 -23.24 -16.17 -4.71
C THR A 4 -22.92 -16.58 -6.16
N GLN A 5 -21.87 -16.00 -6.75
CA GLN A 5 -21.45 -16.22 -8.13
C GLN A 5 -19.93 -16.16 -8.23
N GLU A 6 -19.36 -16.94 -9.15
CA GLU A 6 -17.91 -17.01 -9.36
C GLU A 6 -17.36 -15.64 -9.78
N ALA A 7 -16.27 -15.22 -9.13
CA ALA A 7 -15.65 -13.94 -9.38
C ALA A 7 -14.99 -13.94 -10.76
N ILE A 8 -15.41 -13.02 -11.64
CA ILE A 8 -14.85 -12.87 -13.00
C ILE A 8 -13.41 -12.32 -12.95
N VAL A 9 -13.06 -11.60 -11.88
CA VAL A 9 -11.78 -10.90 -11.70
C VAL A 9 -11.34 -11.11 -10.26
N SER A 10 -10.04 -11.25 -10.00
CA SER A 10 -9.57 -11.42 -8.62
C SER A 10 -9.82 -10.16 -7.78
N GLN A 11 -10.02 -10.34 -6.48
CA GLN A 11 -10.24 -9.23 -5.55
C GLN A 11 -9.08 -8.22 -5.59
N ALA A 12 -7.83 -8.71 -5.60
CA ALA A 12 -6.64 -7.88 -5.77
C ALA A 12 -6.65 -7.05 -7.07
N GLN A 13 -7.08 -7.63 -8.19
CA GLN A 13 -7.23 -6.90 -9.47
C GLN A 13 -8.33 -5.83 -9.38
N PHE A 14 -9.46 -6.15 -8.74
CA PHE A 14 -10.56 -5.21 -8.54
C PHE A 14 -10.13 -4.02 -7.68
N ASP A 15 -9.48 -4.27 -6.54
CA ASP A 15 -9.03 -3.22 -5.62
C ASP A 15 -7.98 -2.33 -6.28
N ARG A 16 -7.07 -2.92 -7.07
CA ARG A 16 -6.11 -2.17 -7.87
C ARG A 16 -6.79 -1.21 -8.85
N VAL A 17 -7.84 -1.66 -9.53
CA VAL A 17 -8.63 -0.80 -10.44
C VAL A 17 -9.35 0.30 -9.66
N GLN A 18 -9.86 0.01 -8.47
CA GLN A 18 -10.48 1.02 -7.60
C GLN A 18 -9.47 2.09 -7.15
N GLU A 19 -8.25 1.70 -6.77
CA GLU A 19 -7.16 2.64 -6.45
C GLU A 19 -6.82 3.55 -7.64
N LEU A 20 -6.65 2.97 -8.83
CA LEU A 20 -6.41 3.73 -10.06
C LEU A 20 -7.56 4.71 -10.35
N ARG A 21 -8.81 4.31 -10.07
CA ARG A 21 -10.00 5.16 -10.20
C ARG A 21 -10.06 6.29 -9.17
N LYS A 22 -9.59 6.10 -7.93
CA LYS A 22 -9.45 7.20 -6.94
C LYS A 22 -8.49 8.29 -7.44
N ASN A 23 -7.52 7.90 -8.26
CA ASN A 23 -6.59 8.80 -8.93
C ASN A 23 -7.00 9.16 -10.37
N LYS A 24 -8.28 8.94 -10.74
CA LYS A 24 -8.79 9.22 -12.09
C LYS A 24 -8.53 10.68 -12.45
N ARG A 25 -7.84 10.84 -13.57
CA ARG A 25 -7.46 12.14 -14.13
C ARG A 25 -8.69 12.79 -14.75
N ARG A 26 -8.91 14.08 -14.45
CA ARG A 26 -9.75 14.91 -15.31
C ARG A 26 -8.97 15.12 -16.61
N PRO A 27 -9.53 14.80 -17.79
CA PRO A 27 -8.84 15.07 -19.05
C PRO A 27 -8.55 16.57 -19.13
N ALA A 28 -7.26 16.91 -19.21
CA ALA A 28 -6.83 18.29 -19.38
C ALA A 28 -7.12 18.73 -20.82
N LYS A 29 -7.39 20.02 -21.03
CA LYS A 29 -7.50 20.61 -22.38
C LYS A 29 -6.16 20.63 -23.13
N ALA A 30 -5.05 20.33 -22.45
CA ALA A 30 -3.72 20.23 -23.04
C ALA A 30 -3.46 18.78 -23.47
N GLU A 31 -2.84 18.62 -24.65
CA GLU A 31 -2.54 17.33 -25.26
C GLU A 31 -1.50 16.52 -24.45
N ARG A 32 -0.68 17.20 -23.65
CA ARG A 32 0.35 16.59 -22.79
C ARG A 32 -0.14 16.40 -21.36
N GLN A 33 0.03 15.19 -20.84
CA GLN A 33 -0.28 14.81 -19.47
C GLN A 33 1.00 14.43 -18.75
N GLY A 34 1.22 14.97 -17.55
CA GLY A 34 2.40 14.62 -16.75
C GLY A 34 2.35 13.18 -16.26
N LEU A 35 3.49 12.50 -16.34
CA LEU A 35 3.68 11.09 -16.03
C LEU A 35 3.22 10.73 -14.61
N PHE A 36 3.56 11.59 -13.64
CA PHE A 36 3.29 11.43 -12.20
C PHE A 36 1.98 12.08 -11.73
N SER A 37 1.12 12.50 -12.67
CA SER A 37 -0.14 13.17 -12.33
C SER A 37 -1.05 12.24 -11.53
N GLY A 38 -1.44 12.69 -10.33
CA GLY A 38 -2.27 11.96 -9.36
C GLY A 38 -1.49 11.23 -8.25
N LEU A 39 -0.17 11.09 -8.39
CA LEU A 39 0.70 10.36 -7.45
C LEU A 39 1.50 11.28 -6.51
N LEU A 40 1.56 12.59 -6.81
CA LEU A 40 2.36 13.56 -6.06
C LEU A 40 1.57 14.25 -4.96
N PHE A 41 2.13 14.26 -3.76
CA PHE A 41 1.58 14.86 -2.55
C PHE A 41 2.57 15.83 -1.90
N CYS A 42 2.04 16.88 -1.31
CA CYS A 42 2.79 17.88 -0.57
C CYS A 42 3.09 17.36 0.84
N ALA A 43 4.35 17.46 1.29
CA ALA A 43 4.73 17.07 2.65
C ALA A 43 4.06 17.92 3.73
N ASP A 44 3.92 19.23 3.51
CA ASP A 44 3.46 20.16 4.55
C ASP A 44 1.93 20.18 4.69
N CYS A 45 1.19 20.09 3.58
CA CYS A 45 -0.27 20.24 3.60
C CYS A 45 -1.04 18.97 3.17
N GLY A 46 -0.35 17.88 2.84
CA GLY A 46 -0.95 16.62 2.35
C GLY A 46 -1.71 16.72 1.02
N GLY A 47 -1.77 17.91 0.42
CA GLY A 47 -2.53 18.18 -0.81
C GLY A 47 -1.82 17.65 -2.05
N LYS A 48 -2.59 17.30 -3.09
CA LYS A 48 -2.04 16.86 -4.38
C LYS A 48 -1.30 17.99 -5.10
N LEU A 49 -0.22 17.65 -5.81
CA LEU A 49 0.44 18.59 -6.73
C LEU A 49 -0.25 18.60 -8.09
N HIS A 50 -0.44 19.79 -8.63
CA HIS A 50 -1.03 20.05 -9.94
C HIS A 50 0.05 20.10 -11.02
N PHE A 51 -0.16 19.37 -12.11
CA PHE A 51 0.69 19.41 -13.30
C PHE A 51 0.46 20.69 -14.13
N ALA A 52 1.48 21.51 -14.31
CA ALA A 52 1.44 22.71 -15.11
C ALA A 52 2.37 22.56 -16.32
N THR A 53 1.80 22.77 -17.50
CA THR A 53 2.50 22.71 -18.80
C THR A 53 2.24 24.00 -19.58
N SER A 54 3.22 24.43 -20.37
CA SER A 54 3.12 25.59 -21.26
C SER A 54 3.12 25.12 -22.72
N LYS A 55 2.15 25.61 -23.52
CA LYS A 55 2.01 25.23 -24.94
C LYS A 55 3.21 25.66 -25.80
N SER A 56 3.99 26.62 -25.33
CA SER A 56 5.09 27.27 -26.05
C SER A 56 6.45 26.59 -25.88
N PHE A 57 6.57 25.56 -25.04
CA PHE A 57 7.85 24.89 -24.78
C PHE A 57 7.79 23.38 -25.09
N GLU A 58 8.92 22.81 -25.48
CA GLU A 58 9.12 21.36 -25.73
C GLU A 58 9.19 20.55 -24.42
N GLY A 59 8.25 20.73 -23.50
CA GLY A 59 8.11 19.91 -22.28
C GLY A 59 9.18 20.10 -21.20
N LYS A 60 10.35 20.68 -21.51
CA LYS A 60 11.45 20.95 -20.55
C LYS A 60 11.09 21.91 -19.40
N GLN A 61 9.93 22.54 -19.45
CA GLN A 61 9.42 23.43 -18.40
C GLN A 61 8.21 22.86 -17.66
N ASP A 62 7.81 21.63 -17.98
CA ASP A 62 6.70 20.96 -17.32
C ASP A 62 7.05 20.71 -15.85
N HIS A 63 6.11 21.04 -14.97
CA HIS A 63 6.36 21.03 -13.54
C HIS A 63 5.10 20.75 -12.72
N TYR A 64 5.33 20.35 -11.48
CA TYR A 64 4.32 20.09 -10.49
C TYR A 64 4.39 21.14 -9.40
N VAL A 65 3.23 21.70 -9.03
CA VAL A 65 3.10 22.72 -7.99
C VAL A 65 2.00 22.33 -7.02
N CYS A 66 2.19 22.56 -5.72
CA CYS A 66 1.15 22.29 -4.73
C CYS A 66 -0.14 23.06 -5.05
N ASN A 67 -1.27 22.35 -5.08
CA ASN A 67 -2.56 22.94 -5.43
C ASN A 67 -3.00 24.02 -4.43
N ASN A 68 -2.73 23.83 -3.15
CA ASN A 68 -3.09 24.78 -2.09
C ASN A 68 -2.30 26.10 -2.22
N TYR A 69 -1.02 26.02 -2.61
CA TYR A 69 -0.22 27.19 -2.96
C TYR A 69 -0.76 27.88 -4.21
N LYS A 70 -0.97 27.13 -5.30
CA LYS A 70 -1.47 27.66 -6.58
C LYS A 70 -2.85 28.33 -6.47
N SER A 71 -3.71 27.83 -5.58
CA SER A 71 -5.05 28.37 -5.36
C SER A 71 -5.07 29.73 -4.63
N ASN A 72 -3.90 30.28 -4.25
CA ASN A 72 -3.74 31.52 -3.49
C ASN A 72 -4.53 31.57 -2.17
N ARG A 73 -4.87 30.41 -1.59
CA ARG A 73 -5.56 30.31 -0.30
C ARG A 73 -4.64 30.55 0.90
N GLY A 74 -3.33 30.69 0.69
CA GLY A 74 -2.34 30.99 1.73
C GLY A 74 -2.02 29.83 2.70
N THR A 75 -2.51 28.62 2.43
CA THR A 75 -2.41 27.48 3.37
C THR A 75 -1.17 26.61 3.20
N CYS A 76 -0.26 26.92 2.26
CA CYS A 76 0.94 26.13 2.01
C CYS A 76 2.06 26.97 1.35
N THR A 77 3.31 26.54 1.53
CA THR A 77 4.51 27.11 0.89
C THR A 77 4.66 26.64 -0.56
N ALA A 78 5.56 27.28 -1.32
CA ALA A 78 5.80 27.03 -2.74
C ALA A 78 6.52 25.67 -3.00
N HIS A 79 5.80 24.57 -2.77
CA HIS A 79 6.24 23.23 -3.18
C HIS A 79 6.15 23.10 -4.69
N TYR A 80 7.31 22.97 -5.31
CA TYR A 80 7.49 22.95 -6.74
C TYR A 80 8.54 21.91 -7.09
N ILE A 81 8.32 21.11 -8.14
CA ILE A 81 9.33 20.21 -8.71
C ILE A 81 9.13 20.11 -10.21
N ARG A 82 10.21 20.08 -10.99
CA ARG A 82 10.12 19.90 -12.45
C ARG A 82 9.93 18.42 -12.79
N GLU A 83 9.25 18.16 -13.90
CA GLU A 83 8.98 16.79 -14.34
C GLU A 83 10.24 16.06 -14.80
N ASP A 84 11.16 16.73 -15.49
CA ASP A 84 12.45 16.18 -15.93
C ASP A 84 13.29 15.68 -14.74
N VAL A 85 13.47 16.54 -13.75
CA VAL A 85 14.18 16.24 -12.50
C VAL A 85 13.49 15.10 -11.75
N LEU A 86 12.15 15.11 -11.67
CA LEU A 86 11.41 14.03 -11.02
C LEU A 86 11.53 12.69 -11.77
N ARG A 87 11.50 12.71 -13.11
CA ARG A 87 11.66 11.52 -13.96
C ARG A 87 13.03 10.88 -13.72
N GLU A 88 14.09 11.67 -13.69
CA GLU A 88 15.46 11.18 -13.42
C GLU A 88 15.57 10.53 -12.04
N ILE A 89 15.08 11.19 -10.99
CA ILE A 89 15.11 10.67 -9.61
C ILE A 89 14.38 9.34 -9.50
N VAL A 90 13.17 9.28 -10.05
CA VAL A 90 12.35 8.07 -9.97
C VAL A 90 13.00 6.92 -10.74
N LEU A 91 13.57 7.20 -11.91
CA LEU A 91 14.23 6.20 -12.74
C LEU A 91 15.46 5.65 -12.04
N GLU A 92 16.31 6.53 -11.51
CA GLU A 92 17.50 6.16 -10.74
C GLU A 92 17.13 5.32 -9.52
N ARG A 93 16.07 5.71 -8.80
CA ARG A 93 15.60 4.97 -7.64
C ARG A 93 15.07 3.58 -8.00
N ILE A 94 14.25 3.45 -9.05
CA ILE A 94 13.75 2.15 -9.52
C ILE A 94 14.93 1.25 -9.93
N ARG A 95 15.93 1.79 -10.64
CA ARG A 95 17.13 1.04 -11.02
C ARG A 95 17.93 0.59 -9.79
N ALA A 96 18.12 1.46 -8.81
CA ALA A 96 18.82 1.12 -7.57
C ALA A 96 18.10 0.02 -6.78
N VAL A 97 16.77 0.07 -6.69
CA VAL A 97 15.96 -0.95 -6.03
C VAL A 97 16.01 -2.27 -6.80
N ASN A 98 15.88 -2.24 -8.13
CA ASN A 98 15.99 -3.43 -8.97
C ASN A 98 17.39 -4.07 -8.86
N GLU A 99 18.46 -3.27 -8.84
CA GLU A 99 19.83 -3.77 -8.67
C GLU A 99 20.01 -4.43 -7.30
N TYR A 100 19.57 -3.77 -6.24
CA TYR A 100 19.68 -4.27 -4.88
C TYR A 100 18.94 -5.62 -4.71
N ILE A 101 17.70 -5.71 -5.20
CA ILE A 101 16.93 -6.97 -5.15
C ILE A 101 17.60 -8.05 -6.00
N ARG A 102 18.14 -7.72 -7.18
CA ARG A 102 18.84 -8.69 -8.02
C ARG A 102 20.15 -9.18 -7.41
N SER A 103 20.87 -8.31 -6.69
CA SER A 103 22.15 -8.65 -6.09
C SER A 103 22.01 -9.69 -4.98
N ASP A 104 20.91 -9.64 -4.23
CA ASP A 104 20.62 -10.59 -3.14
C ASP A 104 19.11 -10.66 -2.88
N VAL A 105 18.41 -11.49 -3.66
CA VAL A 105 16.95 -11.69 -3.50
C VAL A 105 16.65 -12.31 -2.15
N ASP A 106 17.43 -13.31 -1.74
CA ASP A 106 17.23 -14.03 -0.48
C ASP A 106 17.52 -13.11 0.72
N GLY A 107 18.58 -12.30 0.64
CA GLY A 107 18.89 -11.28 1.65
C GLY A 107 17.87 -10.15 1.71
N PHE A 108 17.32 -9.71 0.58
CA PHE A 108 16.21 -8.76 0.55
C PHE A 108 14.94 -9.33 1.19
N GLN A 109 14.60 -10.58 0.87
CA GLN A 109 13.47 -11.27 1.50
C GLN A 109 13.70 -11.39 3.01
N GLU A 110 14.89 -11.81 3.45
CA GLU A 110 15.19 -11.91 4.89
C GLU A 110 15.22 -10.53 5.57
N GLU A 111 15.73 -9.47 4.94
CA GLU A 111 15.73 -8.11 5.50
C GLU A 111 14.31 -7.53 5.56
N TRP A 112 13.48 -7.77 4.53
CA TRP A 112 12.07 -7.43 4.52
C TRP A 112 11.32 -8.17 5.63
N LEU A 113 11.58 -9.47 5.77
CA LEU A 113 11.06 -10.28 6.85
C LEU A 113 11.55 -9.76 8.21
N GLN A 114 12.84 -9.43 8.36
CA GLN A 114 13.47 -8.95 9.61
C GLN A 114 12.97 -7.58 10.06
N CYS A 115 12.84 -6.61 9.14
CA CYS A 115 12.20 -5.32 9.42
C CYS A 115 10.77 -5.49 9.95
N ARG A 116 10.10 -6.61 9.63
CA ARG A 116 8.77 -6.97 10.16
C ARG A 116 8.80 -8.03 11.28
N ARG A 117 9.94 -8.71 11.49
CA ARG A 117 10.09 -9.88 12.37
C ARG A 117 10.00 -9.54 13.85
N THR A 118 9.99 -8.26 14.20
CA THR A 118 9.61 -7.88 15.56
C THR A 118 8.20 -8.36 15.94
N ASP A 119 7.31 -8.76 15.00
CA ASP A 119 5.96 -9.25 15.39
C ASP A 119 5.38 -10.52 14.69
N GLN A 120 5.69 -10.88 13.43
CA GLN A 120 4.64 -11.58 12.64
C GLN A 120 4.82 -13.07 12.23
N GLU A 121 6.00 -13.60 11.90
CA GLU A 121 6.03 -14.95 11.27
C GLU A 121 5.74 -16.12 12.22
N ARG A 122 6.28 -16.10 13.45
CA ARG A 122 5.90 -17.10 14.48
C ARG A 122 4.42 -16.97 14.83
N SER A 123 3.89 -15.75 14.84
CA SER A 123 2.48 -15.47 15.10
C SER A 123 1.58 -16.11 14.04
N ILE A 124 1.86 -15.99 12.74
CA ILE A 124 0.94 -16.48 11.68
C ILE A 124 0.71 -17.99 11.77
N ARG A 125 1.78 -18.80 11.91
CA ARG A 125 1.62 -20.25 12.03
C ARG A 125 0.86 -20.62 13.31
N ASP A 126 1.12 -19.92 14.40
CA ASP A 126 0.43 -20.14 15.67
C ASP A 126 -1.03 -19.68 15.60
N ASP A 127 -1.32 -18.57 14.92
CA ASP A 127 -2.66 -18.01 14.74
C ASP A 127 -3.51 -18.88 13.81
N LYS A 128 -2.93 -19.38 12.71
CA LYS A 128 -3.57 -20.41 11.87
C LYS A 128 -3.88 -21.67 12.67
N LYS A 129 -2.98 -22.09 13.55
CA LYS A 129 -3.20 -23.27 14.41
C LYS A 129 -4.30 -23.00 15.46
N LYS A 130 -4.33 -21.81 16.07
CA LYS A 130 -5.41 -21.41 16.99
C LYS A 130 -6.76 -21.36 16.27
N LEU A 131 -6.79 -20.83 15.05
CA LEU A 131 -7.98 -20.74 14.22
C LEU A 131 -8.53 -22.12 13.88
N GLU A 132 -7.65 -23.07 13.52
CA GLU A 132 -8.05 -24.47 13.30
C GLU A 132 -8.60 -25.12 14.58
N GLN A 133 -7.97 -24.85 15.73
CA GLN A 133 -8.44 -25.35 17.04
C GLN A 133 -9.79 -24.74 17.43
N ALA A 134 -10.00 -23.44 17.21
CA ALA A 134 -11.25 -22.74 17.50
C ALA A 134 -12.38 -23.24 16.60
N LYS A 135 -12.13 -23.43 15.30
CA LYS A 135 -13.10 -24.03 14.36
C LYS A 135 -13.48 -25.44 14.76
N LYS A 136 -12.49 -26.26 15.13
CA LYS A 136 -12.75 -27.62 15.63
C LYS A 136 -13.59 -27.60 16.91
N ARG A 137 -13.27 -26.73 17.87
CA ARG A 137 -14.05 -26.58 19.10
C ARG A 137 -15.49 -26.15 18.81
N LEU A 138 -15.70 -25.26 17.85
CA LEU A 138 -17.03 -24.81 17.44
C LEU A 138 -17.86 -25.96 16.86
N ALA A 139 -17.26 -26.79 15.99
CA ALA A 139 -17.91 -27.99 15.47
C ALA A 139 -18.22 -29.02 16.57
N ASP A 140 -17.32 -29.21 17.55
CA ASP A 140 -17.56 -30.07 18.70
C ASP A 140 -18.73 -29.56 19.55
N LEU A 141 -18.84 -28.23 19.74
CA LEU A 141 -19.95 -27.60 20.47
C LEU A 141 -21.29 -27.82 19.76
N ASP A 142 -21.35 -27.75 18.43
CA ASP A 142 -22.58 -28.05 17.66
C ASP A 142 -23.07 -29.47 17.93
N VAL A 143 -22.16 -30.45 17.95
CA VAL A 143 -22.49 -31.85 18.26
C VAL A 143 -22.94 -32.01 19.72
N ILE A 144 -22.29 -31.32 20.65
CA ILE A 144 -22.67 -31.34 22.07
C ILE A 144 -24.07 -30.76 22.28
N ILE A 145 -24.39 -29.64 21.64
CA ILE A 145 -25.71 -28.99 21.75
C ILE A 145 -26.80 -29.89 21.16
N ALA A 146 -26.54 -30.53 20.01
CA ALA A 146 -27.48 -31.48 19.41
C ALA A 146 -27.80 -32.65 20.35
N ARG A 147 -26.77 -33.26 20.96
CA ARG A 147 -26.96 -34.33 21.95
C ARG A 147 -27.65 -33.87 23.23
N LEU A 148 -27.34 -32.65 23.70
CA LEU A 148 -27.98 -32.07 24.87
C LEU A 148 -29.50 -31.92 24.67
N TYR A 149 -29.91 -31.57 23.45
CA TYR A 149 -31.32 -31.52 23.06
C TYR A 149 -31.96 -32.92 23.05
N GLU A 150 -31.29 -33.92 22.47
CA GLU A 150 -31.75 -35.31 22.47
C GLU A 150 -31.96 -35.85 23.90
N ASP A 151 -31.00 -35.64 24.79
CA ASP A 151 -31.08 -36.08 26.19
C ASP A 151 -32.20 -35.37 26.98
N TYR A 152 -32.49 -34.11 26.65
CA TYR A 152 -33.64 -33.40 27.22
C TYR A 152 -34.97 -34.00 26.76
N VAL A 153 -35.11 -34.28 25.46
CA VAL A 153 -36.34 -34.86 24.88
C VAL A 153 -36.58 -36.29 25.40
N LEU A 154 -35.52 -37.07 25.62
CA LEU A 154 -35.60 -38.41 26.20
C LEU A 154 -35.87 -38.42 27.71
N GLY A 155 -35.90 -37.24 28.36
CA GLY A 155 -36.18 -37.10 29.79
C GLY A 155 -35.00 -37.44 30.70
N ASN A 156 -33.80 -37.64 30.14
CA ASN A 156 -32.58 -37.88 30.90
C ASN A 156 -32.07 -36.60 31.61
N LEU A 157 -32.56 -35.42 31.17
CA LEU A 157 -32.12 -34.13 31.67
C LEU A 157 -33.31 -33.23 32.09
N ASN A 158 -33.19 -32.59 33.26
CA ASN A 158 -34.19 -31.63 33.73
C ASN A 158 -34.09 -30.28 32.97
N GLN A 159 -35.23 -29.59 32.81
CA GLN A 159 -35.36 -28.34 32.07
C GLN A 159 -34.44 -27.22 32.55
N ASP A 160 -34.27 -27.06 33.88
CA ASP A 160 -33.38 -26.03 34.44
C ASP A 160 -31.91 -26.29 34.11
N ARG A 161 -31.49 -27.56 34.08
CA ARG A 161 -30.14 -27.94 33.68
C ARG A 161 -29.91 -27.75 32.19
N TYR A 162 -30.88 -28.15 31.37
CA TYR A 162 -30.84 -27.92 29.92
C TYR A 162 -30.64 -26.44 29.60
N ARG A 163 -31.48 -25.56 30.16
CA ARG A 163 -31.40 -24.10 29.93
C ARG A 163 -30.05 -23.51 30.33
N LYS A 164 -29.50 -23.95 31.45
CA LYS A 164 -28.20 -23.44 31.91
C LYS A 164 -27.07 -23.88 30.98
N MET A 165 -27.01 -25.17 30.64
CA MET A 165 -25.96 -25.72 29.79
C MET A 165 -26.05 -25.21 28.35
N SER A 166 -27.27 -25.08 27.79
CA SER A 166 -27.46 -24.53 26.45
C SER A 166 -26.99 -23.07 26.37
N ALA A 167 -27.33 -22.25 27.37
CA ALA A 167 -26.89 -20.85 27.43
C ALA A 167 -25.35 -20.74 27.55
N ASP A 168 -24.72 -21.58 28.37
CA ASP A 168 -23.27 -21.59 28.53
C ASP A 168 -22.55 -21.97 27.21
N TYR A 169 -23.06 -22.98 26.50
CA TYR A 169 -22.48 -23.41 25.21
C TYR A 169 -22.75 -22.42 24.08
N GLU A 170 -23.95 -21.83 23.99
CA GLU A 170 -24.27 -20.78 23.03
C GLU A 170 -23.37 -19.55 23.24
N ALA A 171 -23.13 -19.15 24.49
CA ALA A 171 -22.20 -18.07 24.81
C ALA A 171 -20.75 -18.41 24.43
N GLU A 172 -20.32 -19.67 24.63
CA GLU A 172 -19.00 -20.13 24.18
C GLU A 172 -18.88 -20.10 22.65
N GLN A 173 -19.92 -20.53 21.92
CA GLN A 173 -19.96 -20.48 20.46
C GLN A 173 -19.87 -19.05 19.95
N GLU A 174 -20.64 -18.12 20.52
CA GLU A 174 -20.61 -16.72 20.09
C GLU A 174 -19.24 -16.08 20.33
N ARG A 175 -18.62 -16.36 21.48
CA ARG A 175 -17.24 -15.92 21.76
C ARG A 175 -16.24 -16.49 20.75
N LEU A 176 -16.32 -17.78 20.44
CA LEU A 176 -15.42 -18.44 19.47
C LEU A 176 -15.63 -17.93 18.05
N LYS A 177 -16.86 -17.61 17.64
CA LYS A 177 -17.15 -17.01 16.32
C LYS A 177 -16.46 -15.66 16.18
N LEU A 178 -16.59 -14.79 17.18
CA LEU A 178 -15.93 -13.49 17.19
C LEU A 178 -14.40 -13.62 17.20
N GLU A 179 -13.87 -14.56 17.96
CA GLU A 179 -12.42 -14.84 17.98
C GLU A 179 -11.92 -15.33 16.61
N ILE A 180 -12.66 -16.22 15.95
CA ILE A 180 -12.34 -16.70 14.61
C ILE A 180 -12.37 -15.55 13.60
N GLU A 181 -13.42 -14.73 13.60
CA GLU A 181 -13.57 -13.60 12.67
C GLU A 181 -12.39 -12.62 12.79
N VAL A 182 -12.02 -12.26 14.03
CA VAL A 182 -10.87 -11.39 14.28
C VAL A 182 -9.58 -12.03 13.79
N ILE A 183 -9.32 -13.30 14.14
CA ILE A 183 -8.08 -13.98 13.72
C ILE A 183 -8.04 -14.16 12.20
N GLU A 184 -9.16 -14.45 11.55
CA GLU A 184 -9.27 -14.57 10.09
C GLU A 184 -8.92 -13.26 9.40
N GLU A 185 -9.49 -12.13 9.85
CA GLU A 185 -9.18 -10.81 9.32
C GLU A 185 -7.69 -10.48 9.47
N TRP A 186 -7.09 -10.80 10.63
CA TRP A 186 -5.66 -10.61 10.85
C TRP A 186 -4.78 -11.49 9.96
N VAL A 187 -5.19 -12.74 9.70
CA VAL A 187 -4.45 -13.66 8.83
C VAL A 187 -4.56 -13.20 7.38
N GLU A 188 -5.74 -12.84 6.90
CA GLU A 188 -5.99 -12.36 5.54
C GLU A 188 -5.19 -11.10 5.24
N GLN A 189 -5.25 -10.08 6.11
CA GLN A 189 -4.45 -8.86 5.98
C GLN A 189 -2.95 -9.15 5.91
N ARG A 190 -2.45 -10.19 6.60
CA ARG A 190 -1.03 -10.57 6.58
C ARG A 190 -0.67 -11.36 5.32
N GLU A 191 -1.56 -12.20 4.81
CA GLU A 191 -1.36 -12.96 3.57
C GLU A 191 -1.33 -12.05 2.34
N GLU A 192 -2.26 -11.10 2.23
CA GLU A 192 -2.25 -10.09 1.16
C GLU A 192 -0.92 -9.32 1.08
N MET A 193 -0.25 -9.13 2.22
CA MET A 193 1.03 -8.44 2.28
C MET A 193 2.21 -9.30 1.81
N ASN A 194 2.18 -10.62 2.04
CA ASN A 194 3.19 -11.54 1.52
C ASN A 194 3.04 -11.67 -0.01
N ASP A 195 1.81 -11.78 -0.51
CA ASP A 195 1.54 -11.75 -1.95
C ASP A 195 2.05 -10.46 -2.60
N GLY A 196 2.01 -9.35 -1.87
CA GLY A 196 2.61 -8.08 -2.29
C GLY A 196 4.12 -8.15 -2.49
N LEU A 197 4.86 -8.82 -1.60
CA LEU A 197 6.31 -9.00 -1.74
C LEU A 197 6.64 -9.84 -2.97
N ASP A 198 5.96 -10.97 -3.14
CA ASP A 198 6.17 -11.86 -4.27
C ASP A 198 5.84 -11.14 -5.60
N ALA A 199 4.76 -10.36 -5.62
CA ALA A 199 4.41 -9.51 -6.75
C ALA A 199 5.50 -8.45 -7.03
N PHE A 200 6.12 -7.88 -5.99
CA PHE A 200 7.19 -6.89 -6.14
C PHE A 200 8.46 -7.51 -6.70
N ILE A 201 8.84 -8.71 -6.24
CA ILE A 201 9.97 -9.47 -6.78
C ILE A 201 9.71 -9.88 -8.24
N ALA A 202 8.50 -10.33 -8.56
CA ALA A 202 8.12 -10.62 -9.94
C ALA A 202 8.18 -9.36 -10.83
N LEU A 203 7.83 -8.19 -10.28
CA LEU A 203 7.90 -6.91 -10.98
C LEU A 203 9.36 -6.51 -11.30
N THR A 204 10.28 -6.67 -10.34
CA THR A 204 11.70 -6.35 -10.55
C THR A 204 12.37 -7.30 -11.55
N GLN A 205 11.94 -8.57 -11.60
CA GLN A 205 12.35 -9.53 -12.62
C GLN A 205 11.78 -9.19 -14.01
N LYS A 206 10.57 -8.62 -14.08
CA LYS A 206 9.93 -8.25 -15.35
C LYS A 206 10.58 -7.02 -16.00
N TYR A 207 11.04 -6.05 -15.22
CA TYR A 207 11.59 -4.78 -15.71
C TYR A 207 13.06 -4.58 -15.31
N VAL A 208 13.93 -5.44 -15.85
CA VAL A 208 15.38 -5.46 -15.52
C VAL A 208 16.10 -4.19 -15.99
N ASP A 209 15.84 -3.76 -17.23
CA ASP A 209 16.49 -2.61 -17.88
C ASP A 209 15.46 -1.58 -18.34
N VAL A 210 14.90 -0.83 -17.39
CA VAL A 210 14.01 0.29 -17.72
C VAL A 210 14.84 1.41 -18.36
N GLU A 211 14.83 1.52 -19.68
CA GLU A 211 15.44 2.64 -20.41
C GLU A 211 14.61 3.92 -20.23
N GLU A 212 13.28 3.80 -20.34
CA GLU A 212 12.34 4.92 -20.20
C GLU A 212 11.19 4.59 -19.25
N LEU A 213 10.85 5.55 -18.39
CA LEU A 213 9.66 5.46 -17.54
C LEU A 213 8.40 5.65 -18.37
N THR A 214 7.64 4.57 -18.50
CA THR A 214 6.27 4.62 -19.02
C THR A 214 5.28 4.79 -17.88
N GLN A 215 4.07 5.27 -18.20
CA GLN A 215 3.05 5.49 -17.18
C GLN A 215 2.58 4.19 -16.51
N THR A 216 2.63 3.08 -17.24
CA THR A 216 2.35 1.74 -16.69
C THR A 216 3.39 1.35 -15.66
N ILE A 217 4.69 1.49 -15.95
CA ILE A 217 5.79 1.20 -15.01
C ILE A 217 5.65 2.06 -13.76
N VAL A 218 5.40 3.37 -13.91
CA VAL A 218 5.23 4.28 -12.78
C VAL A 218 4.05 3.86 -11.89
N ASN A 219 2.91 3.51 -12.49
CA ASN A 219 1.74 3.07 -11.71
C ASN A 219 1.97 1.71 -11.06
N GLU A 220 2.73 0.80 -11.68
CA GLU A 220 3.07 -0.52 -11.13
C GLU A 220 4.06 -0.41 -9.96
N TYR A 221 5.07 0.45 -10.06
CA TYR A 221 6.10 0.60 -9.02
C TYR A 221 5.71 1.57 -7.91
N ILE A 222 5.02 2.67 -8.20
CA ILE A 222 4.88 3.80 -7.27
C ILE A 222 3.45 3.92 -6.77
N LYS A 223 3.29 4.00 -5.46
CA LYS A 223 1.99 4.29 -4.82
C LYS A 223 1.79 5.79 -4.61
N LYS A 224 2.78 6.47 -4.05
CA LYS A 224 2.74 7.91 -3.77
C LYS A 224 4.16 8.51 -3.74
N ILE A 225 4.28 9.77 -4.11
CA ILE A 225 5.51 10.55 -4.03
C ILE A 225 5.25 11.77 -3.16
N ILE A 226 6.00 11.92 -2.07
CA ILE A 226 5.93 13.07 -1.18
C ILE A 226 7.05 14.05 -1.53
N VAL A 227 6.68 15.28 -1.85
CA VAL A 227 7.59 16.36 -2.20
C VAL A 227 7.65 17.35 -1.04
N TYR A 228 8.87 17.63 -0.57
CA TYR A 228 9.12 18.61 0.50
C TYR A 228 9.41 20.01 -0.08
N ALA A 229 9.29 21.02 0.77
CA ALA A 229 9.65 22.39 0.43
C ALA A 229 11.13 22.49 0.02
N PRO A 230 11.48 23.28 -1.00
CA PRO A 230 12.86 23.47 -1.41
C PRO A 230 13.62 24.34 -0.39
N ASP A 231 14.76 23.85 0.08
CA ASP A 231 15.69 24.59 0.92
C ASP A 231 16.72 25.33 0.05
N LYS A 232 16.93 26.61 0.33
CA LYS A 232 17.88 27.49 -0.37
C LYS A 232 18.96 28.08 0.55
N SER A 233 18.97 27.68 1.83
CA SER A 233 19.89 28.19 2.85
C SER A 233 21.37 28.09 2.47
N SER A 234 21.74 27.06 1.70
CA SER A 234 23.12 26.77 1.29
C SER A 234 23.57 27.42 -0.04
N GLY A 235 22.78 28.31 -0.64
CA GLY A 235 23.06 28.92 -1.96
C GLY A 235 22.78 28.00 -3.17
N LYS A 236 22.71 26.68 -2.96
CA LYS A 236 22.16 25.70 -3.90
C LYS A 236 20.76 25.29 -3.48
N ARG A 237 19.85 25.10 -4.45
CA ARG A 237 18.50 24.60 -4.19
C ARG A 237 18.56 23.11 -3.88
N LYS A 238 18.26 22.74 -2.63
CA LYS A 238 18.13 21.37 -2.15
C LYS A 238 16.65 21.02 -1.99
N GLN A 239 16.21 19.89 -2.51
CA GLN A 239 14.83 19.45 -2.29
C GLN A 239 14.77 17.96 -1.98
N LYS A 240 14.10 17.62 -0.89
CA LYS A 240 13.84 16.25 -0.46
C LYS A 240 12.62 15.70 -1.19
N VAL A 241 12.74 14.47 -1.70
CA VAL A 241 11.64 13.72 -2.30
C VAL A 241 11.61 12.33 -1.65
N LYS A 242 10.46 11.91 -1.14
CA LYS A 242 10.26 10.55 -0.60
C LYS A 242 9.32 9.79 -1.54
N ILE A 243 9.78 8.66 -2.05
CA ILE A 243 9.02 7.79 -2.97
C ILE A 243 8.52 6.60 -2.16
N PHE A 244 7.23 6.29 -2.29
CA PHE A 244 6.63 5.10 -1.71
C PHE A 244 6.29 4.15 -2.84
N PHE A 245 6.84 2.95 -2.73
CA PHE A 245 6.62 1.88 -3.69
C PHE A 245 5.32 1.15 -3.39
N ASN A 246 4.66 0.67 -4.43
CA ASN A 246 3.60 -0.31 -4.22
C ASN A 246 4.20 -1.53 -3.53
N PHE A 247 3.44 -2.14 -2.62
CA PHE A 247 3.79 -3.36 -1.90
C PHE A 247 4.90 -3.26 -0.84
N VAL A 248 5.56 -2.10 -0.69
CA VAL A 248 6.67 -1.90 0.28
C VAL A 248 6.47 -0.63 1.13
N ASP A 249 5.21 -0.22 1.36
CA ASP A 249 4.88 1.07 1.98
C ASP A 249 5.46 1.29 3.40
N ASP A 250 5.70 0.20 4.14
CA ASP A 250 6.03 0.22 5.58
C ASP A 250 7.38 -0.44 5.91
N VAL A 251 8.28 -0.57 4.93
CA VAL A 251 9.58 -1.21 5.17
C VAL A 251 10.68 -0.16 5.14
N ASP A 252 11.35 0.00 6.28
CA ASP A 252 12.48 0.91 6.46
C ASP A 252 13.79 0.33 5.88
N ILE A 253 13.73 -0.22 4.67
CA ILE A 253 14.93 -0.61 3.93
C ILE A 253 15.57 0.68 3.41
N PRO A 254 16.82 1.02 3.76
CA PRO A 254 17.43 2.31 3.40
C PRO A 254 17.40 2.60 1.89
N VAL A 255 17.62 1.55 1.07
CA VAL A 255 17.56 1.61 -0.41
C VAL A 255 16.14 1.82 -0.95
N ILE A 256 15.11 1.80 -0.10
CA ILE A 256 13.71 2.05 -0.47
C ILE A 256 13.17 3.32 0.24
N SER A 257 13.47 3.49 1.53
CA SER A 257 12.85 4.48 2.41
C SER A 257 13.58 5.84 2.47
N GLU A 258 14.86 5.91 2.13
CA GLU A 258 15.65 7.15 2.26
C GLU A 258 15.18 8.27 1.32
N PRO A 259 15.02 9.50 1.85
CA PRO A 259 14.62 10.65 1.05
C PRO A 259 15.77 11.12 0.16
N ILE A 260 15.51 11.27 -1.13
CA ILE A 260 16.51 11.70 -2.10
C ILE A 260 16.64 13.22 -2.03
N ILE A 261 17.87 13.71 -1.86
CA ILE A 261 18.18 15.15 -1.84
C ILE A 261 18.68 15.55 -3.22
N THR A 262 17.84 16.26 -3.96
CA THR A 262 18.22 16.83 -5.26
C THR A 262 19.00 18.12 -5.05
N GLN A 263 20.07 18.33 -5.84
CA GLN A 263 20.77 19.62 -5.93
C GLN A 263 20.66 20.14 -7.35
N THR A 264 19.89 21.21 -7.56
CA THR A 264 19.84 21.88 -8.86
C THR A 264 20.65 23.17 -8.80
N THR A 265 21.70 23.28 -9.61
CA THR A 265 22.38 24.55 -9.89
C THR A 265 21.58 25.31 -10.94
N TYR A 266 20.95 26.41 -10.56
CA TYR A 266 20.37 27.31 -11.55
C TYR A 266 21.50 28.09 -12.20
N GLU A 267 21.86 27.75 -13.43
CA GLU A 267 22.57 28.72 -14.27
C GLU A 267 21.60 29.87 -14.55
N HIS A 268 21.96 31.07 -14.06
CA HIS A 268 21.24 32.29 -14.38
C HIS A 268 21.35 32.52 -15.89
N ARG A 269 20.35 32.09 -16.67
CA ARG A 269 20.19 32.60 -18.02
C ARG A 269 19.82 34.08 -17.89
N LYS A 270 20.76 34.95 -18.24
CA LYS A 270 20.52 36.39 -18.41
C LYS A 270 19.33 36.54 -19.36
N THR A 271 18.27 37.17 -18.89
CA THR A 271 17.23 37.71 -19.76
C THR A 271 17.90 38.71 -20.69
N ALA A 272 17.90 38.40 -21.99
CA ALA A 272 18.23 39.35 -23.04
C ALA A 272 17.07 40.32 -23.24
#